data_AF-Q0QBS8-F1
#
_entry.id   AF-Q0QBS8-F1
#
_cell.length_a   1.000
_cell.length_b   1.000
_cell.length_c   1.000
_cell.angle_alpha   90.00
_cell.angle_beta   90.00
_cell.angle_gamma   90.00
#
_symmetry.space_group_name_H-M   'P 1'
#
loop_
_entity.id
_entity.type
_entity.pdbx_description
1 polymer ?
#
loop_
_entity_poly.entity_id
_entity_poly.type
_entity_poly.pdbx_seq_one_letter_code
_entity_poly.pdbx_strand_id
1 'polypeptide(L)' 'WHYTYEDSMDLIAKLPNIASRIYQNVFKGGKVAPIQKDKDYSFNFANQLGFGDNKDFVELLRL' A
#
# COMPACT_ATOMS: atom_id res chain seq x y z
N TRP A 1 17.67 -17.15 -10.53
CA TRP A 1 16.49 -16.33 -10.89
C TRP A 1 15.27 -16.69 -10.03
N HIS A 2 15.02 -17.97 -9.71
CA HIS A 2 13.93 -18.37 -8.80
C HIS A 2 13.93 -17.60 -7.47
N TYR A 3 15.01 -17.65 -6.68
CA TYR A 3 15.06 -16.95 -5.39
C TYR A 3 14.91 -15.43 -5.54
N THR A 4 15.60 -14.85 -6.53
CA THR A 4 15.51 -13.42 -6.82
C THR A 4 14.08 -13.00 -7.21
N TYR A 5 13.35 -13.85 -7.93
CA TYR A 5 11.95 -13.61 -8.31
C TYR A 5 11.03 -13.66 -7.08
N GLU A 6 11.14 -14.69 -6.26
CA GLU A 6 10.35 -14.82 -5.02
C GLU A 6 10.61 -13.64 -4.09
N ASP A 7 11.88 -13.30 -3.85
CA ASP A 7 12.26 -12.17 -2.99
C ASP A 7 11.74 -10.84 -3.54
N SER A 8 11.79 -10.64 -4.87
CA SER A 8 11.28 -9.42 -5.49
C SER A 8 9.76 -9.29 -5.37
N MET A 9 9.03 -10.40 -5.54
CA MET A 9 7.57 -10.44 -5.39
C MET A 9 7.16 -10.14 -3.95
N ASP A 10 7.87 -10.75 -2.99
CA ASP A 10 7.69 -10.50 -1.56
C ASP A 10 7.96 -9.04 -1.19
N LEU A 11 9.00 -8.45 -1.78
CA LEU A 11 9.38 -7.07 -1.53
C LEU A 11 8.30 -6.11 -2.06
N ILE A 12 7.82 -6.33 -3.29
CA ILE A 12 6.71 -5.56 -3.88
C ILE A 12 5.47 -5.67 -2.99
N ALA A 13 5.10 -6.87 -2.53
CA ALA A 13 3.91 -7.07 -1.69
C ALA A 13 3.98 -6.33 -0.33
N LYS A 14 5.18 -6.24 0.27
CA LYS A 14 5.38 -5.60 1.59
C LYS A 14 5.54 -4.08 1.51
N LEU A 15 5.94 -3.54 0.36
CA LEU A 15 6.29 -2.14 0.17
C LEU A 15 5.17 -1.15 0.53
N PRO A 16 3.89 -1.34 0.13
CA PRO A 16 2.81 -0.40 0.46
C PRO A 16 2.57 -0.27 1.96
N ASN A 17 2.67 -1.38 2.69
CA ASN A 17 2.43 -1.41 4.12
C ASN A 17 3.53 -0.62 4.85
N ILE A 18 4.79 -0.85 4.50
CA ILE A 18 5.94 -0.13 5.07
C ILE A 18 5.86 1.36 4.74
N ALA A 19 5.62 1.71 3.48
CA ALA A 19 5.51 3.11 3.03
C ALA A 19 4.35 3.83 3.74
N SER A 20 3.19 3.18 3.84
CA SER A 20 2.03 3.73 4.55
C SER A 20 2.28 3.88 6.04
N ARG A 21 3.02 2.95 6.66
CA ARG A 21 3.41 3.05 8.07
C ARG A 21 4.27 4.28 8.31
N ILE A 22 5.24 4.54 7.44
CA ILE A 22 6.09 5.73 7.50
C ILE A 22 5.23 6.99 7.36
N TYR A 23 4.37 7.06 6.33
CA TYR A 23 3.48 8.21 6.11
C TYR A 23 2.57 8.48 7.31
N GLN A 24 1.95 7.42 7.86
CA GLN A 24 1.06 7.53 9.01
C GLN A 24 1.78 7.98 10.28
N ASN A 25 3.04 7.58 10.46
CA ASN A 25 3.85 7.98 11.62
C ASN A 25 4.34 9.43 11.51
N VAL A 26 4.67 9.90 10.31
CA VAL A 26 5.25 11.24 10.10
C VAL A 26 4.17 12.32 9.99
N PHE A 27 3.10 12.06 9.25
CA PHE A 27 2.11 13.08 8.89
C PHE A 27 0.74 12.88 9.53
N LYS A 28 0.52 11.75 10.21
CA LYS A 28 -0.78 11.39 10.80
C LYS A 28 -0.56 10.84 12.23
N GLY A 29 -1.50 10.03 12.72
CA GLY A 29 -1.54 9.48 14.08
C GLY A 29 -1.07 8.03 14.22
N GLY A 30 -0.32 7.51 13.24
CA GLY A 30 0.32 6.20 13.33
C GLY A 30 -0.61 4.98 13.29
N LYS A 31 -1.80 5.07 12.68
CA LYS A 31 -2.69 3.91 12.45
C LYS A 31 -2.73 3.56 10.97
N VAL A 32 -2.41 2.31 10.64
CA VAL A 32 -2.46 1.78 9.26
C VAL A 32 -3.66 0.86 9.14
N ALA A 33 -4.45 1.01 8.07
CA ALA A 33 -5.60 0.16 7.80
C ALA A 33 -5.18 -1.29 7.44
N PRO A 34 -6.03 -2.29 7.74
CA PRO A 34 -5.76 -3.67 7.35
C PRO A 34 -5.81 -3.84 5.82
N ILE A 35 -5.02 -4.79 5.30
CA ILE A 35 -4.99 -5.15 3.87
C ILE A 35 -6.26 -5.92 3.51
N GLN A 36 -6.90 -5.53 2.41
CA GLN A 36 -8.06 -6.19 1.82
C GLN A 36 -7.60 -7.08 0.66
N LYS A 37 -7.77 -8.41 0.80
CA LYS A 37 -7.30 -9.39 -0.20
C LYS A 37 -8.13 -9.42 -1.49
N ASP A 38 -9.33 -8.86 -1.44
CA ASP A 38 -10.26 -8.73 -2.57
C ASP A 38 -10.01 -7.47 -3.41
N LYS A 39 -9.10 -6.60 -2.96
CA LYS A 39 -8.78 -5.33 -3.61
C LYS A 39 -7.39 -5.37 -4.25
N ASP A 40 -7.20 -4.50 -5.23
CA ASP A 40 -5.92 -4.37 -5.90
C ASP A 40 -4.86 -3.65 -5.04
N TYR A 41 -3.64 -3.64 -5.58
CA TYR A 41 -2.46 -3.10 -4.92
C TYR A 41 -2.58 -1.60 -4.63
N SER A 42 -2.97 -0.81 -5.64
CA SER A 42 -3.08 0.65 -5.51
C SER A 42 -4.20 1.06 -4.55
N PHE A 43 -5.35 0.37 -4.53
CA PHE A 43 -6.39 0.64 -3.54
C PHE A 43 -5.92 0.33 -2.13
N ASN A 44 -5.26 -0.81 -1.91
CA ASN A 44 -4.71 -1.14 -0.60
C ASN A 44 -3.71 -0.07 -0.13
N PHE A 45 -2.85 0.41 -1.02
CA PHE A 45 -1.91 1.48 -0.70
C PHE A 45 -2.63 2.80 -0.36
N ALA A 46 -3.57 3.25 -1.21
CA ALA A 46 -4.37 4.45 -0.97
C ALA A 46 -5.15 4.37 0.36
N ASN A 47 -5.76 3.22 0.64
CA ASN A 47 -6.50 2.97 1.86
C ASN A 47 -5.60 3.02 3.10
N GLN A 48 -4.40 2.44 3.03
CA GLN A 48 -3.42 2.49 4.12
C GLN A 48 -2.85 3.89 4.36
N LEU A 49 -2.79 4.73 3.32
CA LEU A 49 -2.47 6.16 3.43
C LEU A 49 -3.63 6.99 4.01
N GLY A 50 -4.83 6.44 4.10
CA GLY A 50 -6.03 7.11 4.61
C GLY A 50 -6.87 7.83 3.54
N PHE A 51 -6.66 7.48 2.27
CA PHE A 51 -7.37 8.06 1.11
C PHE A 51 -8.25 7.02 0.38
N GLY A 52 -8.65 5.93 1.06
CA GLY A 52 -9.43 4.85 0.44
C GLY A 52 -10.77 5.28 -0.16
N ASP A 53 -11.38 6.35 0.38
CA ASP A 53 -12.64 6.89 -0.12
C ASP A 53 -12.47 7.86 -1.31
N ASN A 54 -11.23 8.32 -1.58
CA ASN A 54 -10.94 9.23 -2.68
C ASN A 54 -10.62 8.44 -3.96
N LYS A 55 -11.65 8.20 -4.77
CA LYS A 55 -11.54 7.43 -6.02
C LYS A 55 -10.53 8.03 -7.00
N ASP A 56 -10.46 9.36 -7.11
CA ASP A 56 -9.52 10.02 -8.03
C ASP A 56 -8.07 9.80 -7.59
N PHE A 57 -7.82 9.77 -6.27
CA PHE A 57 -6.50 9.47 -5.73
C PHE A 57 -6.12 7.99 -5.90
N VAL A 58 -7.09 7.08 -5.78
CA VAL A 58 -6.88 5.65 -6.07
C VAL A 58 -6.52 5.45 -7.54
N GLU A 59 -7.23 6.10 -8.47
CA GLU A 59 -6.92 6.04 -9.90
C GLU A 59 -5.57 6.68 -10.23
N LEU A 60 -5.22 7.80 -9.57
CA LEU A 60 -3.89 8.40 -9.71
C LEU A 60 -2.76 7.43 -9.31
N LEU A 61 -2.98 6.60 -8.29
CA LEU A 61 -2.02 5.56 -7.87
C LEU A 61 -2.03 4.31 -8.76
N ARG A 62 -3.01 4.18 -9.66
CA ARG A 62 -3.09 3.08 -10.64
C ARG A 62 -2.47 3.44 -11.99
N LEU A 63 -2.44 4.74 -12.32
CA LEU A 63 -1.83 5.28 -13.54
C LEU A 63 -0.32 5.05 -13.57
#